data_AF-A0A6M7XXT4-F1
#
_entry.id   AF-A0A6M7XXT4-F1
#
_cell.length_a   1.000
_cell.length_b   1.000
_cell.length_c   1.000
_cell.angle_alpha   90.00
_cell.angle_beta   90.00
_cell.angle_gamma   90.00
#
_symmetry.space_group_name_H-M   'P 1'
#
loop_
_entity.id
_entity.type
_entity.pdbx_description
1 polymer ?
#
loop_
_entity_poly.entity_id
_entity_poly.type
_entity_poly.pdbx_seq_one_letter_code
_entity_poly.pdbx_strand_id
1 'polypeptide(L)' 'MPDDATDEQALNTEFDVLAKRAGLKISESRRPALLQGFQDLKRMTELMRQPRTEANEPAATYSILSVTRSV' A
#
# COMPACT_ATOMS: atom_id res chain seq x y z
N MET A 1 -5.22 -9.82 -27.16
CA MET A 1 -5.09 -8.96 -25.97
C MET A 1 -3.64 -9.02 -25.52
N PRO A 2 -2.81 -8.04 -25.91
CA PRO A 2 -1.40 -8.03 -25.55
C PRO A 2 -1.13 -6.94 -24.50
N ASP A 3 -1.58 -7.10 -23.24
CA ASP A 3 -1.26 -6.14 -22.16
C ASP A 3 -1.29 -6.77 -20.75
N ASP A 4 -2.05 -7.85 -20.52
CA ASP A 4 -2.15 -8.48 -19.18
C ASP A 4 -0.81 -9.04 -18.67
N ALA A 5 -0.01 -9.65 -19.54
CA ALA A 5 1.27 -10.24 -19.17
C ALA A 5 2.33 -9.19 -18.78
N THR A 6 2.26 -7.99 -19.36
CA THR A 6 3.15 -6.88 -19.01
C THR A 6 2.77 -6.24 -17.68
N ASP A 7 1.48 -6.15 -17.38
CA ASP A 7 0.98 -5.61 -16.12
C ASP A 7 1.29 -6.52 -14.92
N GLU A 8 1.16 -7.84 -15.10
CA GLU A 8 1.55 -8.81 -14.07
C GLU A 8 3.05 -8.79 -13.77
N GLN A 9 3.90 -8.61 -14.79
CA GLN A 9 5.35 -8.46 -14.61
C GLN A 9 5.71 -7.15 -13.90
N ALA A 10 5.01 -6.06 -14.20
CA ALA A 10 5.17 -4.79 -13.51
C ALA A 10 4.80 -4.91 -12.01
N LEU A 11 3.67 -5.56 -11.69
CA LEU A 11 3.24 -5.80 -10.31
C LEU A 11 4.22 -6.68 -9.51
N ASN A 12 4.77 -7.71 -10.14
CA ASN A 12 5.81 -8.54 -9.54
C ASN A 12 7.04 -7.72 -9.16
N THR A 13 7.50 -6.87 -10.08
CA THR A 13 8.67 -6.02 -9.86
C THR A 13 8.39 -5.00 -8.75
N GLU A 14 7.21 -4.39 -8.75
CA GLU A 14 6.81 -3.44 -7.71
C GLU A 14 6.77 -4.11 -6.33
N PHE A 15 6.20 -5.31 -6.23
CA PHE A 15 6.15 -6.08 -5.00
C PHE A 15 7.55 -6.33 -4.42
N ASP A 16 8.50 -6.79 -5.24
CA ASP A 16 9.86 -7.09 -4.80
C ASP A 16 10.60 -5.82 -4.34
N VAL A 17 10.41 -4.69 -5.05
CA VAL A 17 10.98 -3.39 -4.66
C VAL A 17 10.44 -2.93 -3.30
N LEU A 18 9.14 -3.04 -3.08
CA LEU A 18 8.50 -2.63 -1.83
C LEU A 18 8.90 -3.54 -0.66
N ALA A 19 8.94 -4.85 -0.89
CA ALA A 19 9.40 -5.82 0.12
C ALA A 19 10.85 -5.51 0.55
N LYS A 20 11.73 -5.21 -0.41
CA LYS A 20 13.12 -4.82 -0.12
C LYS A 20 13.20 -3.50 0.65
N ARG A 21 12.42 -2.48 0.27
CA ARG A 21 12.38 -1.19 0.97
C ARG A 21 11.86 -1.32 2.40
N ALA A 22 10.92 -2.22 2.64
CA ALA A 22 10.41 -2.54 3.98
C ALA A 22 11.37 -3.43 4.79
N GLY A 23 12.49 -3.87 4.22
CA GLY A 23 13.45 -4.76 4.90
C GLY A 23 12.92 -6.18 5.12
N LEU A 24 11.89 -6.59 4.38
CA LEU A 24 11.25 -7.89 4.57
C LEU A 24 12.10 -9.00 3.95
N LYS A 25 12.39 -10.03 4.74
CA LYS A 25 12.95 -11.31 4.26
C LYS A 25 11.81 -12.28 4.03
N ILE A 26 11.37 -12.41 2.78
CA ILE A 26 10.26 -13.28 2.39
C ILE A 26 10.83 -14.64 1.99
N SER A 27 10.34 -15.72 2.61
CA SER A 27 10.70 -17.08 2.17
C SER A 27 10.05 -17.39 0.84
N GLU A 28 10.75 -18.14 -0.02
CA GLU A 28 10.25 -18.50 -1.36
C GLU A 28 8.88 -19.20 -1.31
N SER A 29 8.67 -20.07 -0.31
CA SER A 29 7.40 -20.75 -0.07
C SER A 29 6.21 -19.83 0.21
N ARG A 30 6.46 -18.62 0.74
CA ARG A 30 5.41 -17.65 1.10
C ARG A 30 5.23 -16.56 0.05
N ARG A 31 6.22 -16.36 -0.83
CA ARG A 31 6.20 -15.31 -1.85
C ARG A 31 4.95 -15.35 -2.73
N PRO A 32 4.48 -16.51 -3.26
CA PRO A 32 3.28 -16.55 -4.10
C PRO A 32 2.03 -16.06 -3.38
N ALA A 33 1.83 -16.48 -2.13
CA ALA A 33 0.66 -16.08 -1.34
C ALA A 33 0.68 -14.59 -0.98
N LEU A 34 1.86 -14.02 -0.68
CA LEU A 34 2.01 -12.59 -0.39
C LEU A 34 1.81 -11.73 -1.63
N LEU A 35 2.33 -12.17 -2.78
CA LEU A 35 2.11 -11.50 -4.06
C LEU A 35 0.63 -11.47 -4.42
N GLN A 36 -0.09 -12.58 -4.24
CA GLN A 36 -1.54 -12.63 -4.46
C GLN A 36 -2.27 -11.61 -3.57
N GLY A 37 -1.95 -11.58 -2.28
CA GLY A 37 -2.54 -10.60 -1.36
C GLY A 37 -2.19 -9.15 -1.72
N PHE A 38 -0.99 -8.90 -2.26
CA PHE A 38 -0.60 -7.58 -2.75
C PHE A 38 -1.44 -7.15 -3.97
N GLN A 39 -1.69 -8.06 -4.92
CA GLN A 39 -2.55 -7.79 -6.07
C GLN A 39 -3.99 -7.50 -5.65
N ASP A 40 -4.53 -8.27 -4.71
CA ASP A 40 -5.88 -8.04 -4.17
C ASP A 40 -5.97 -6.68 -3.45
N LEU A 41 -4.95 -6.34 -2.65
CA LEU A 41 -4.86 -5.04 -1.98
C LEU A 41 -4.81 -3.88 -2.97
N LYS A 42 -4.03 -3.99 -4.05
CA LYS A 42 -3.96 -2.97 -5.11
C LYS A 42 -5.34 -2.70 -5.70
N ARG A 43 -6.07 -3.76 -6.09
CA ARG A 43 -7.46 -3.68 -6.57
C ARG A 43 -8.37 -2.99 -5.54
N MET A 44 -8.25 -3.32 -4.26
CA MET A 44 -9.03 -2.65 -3.20
C MET A 44 -8.69 -1.16 -3.07
N THR A 45 -7.41 -0.78 -3.19
CA THR A 45 -6.99 0.62 -3.06
C THR A 45 -7.45 1.49 -4.23
N GLU A 46 -7.60 0.92 -5.42
CA GLU A 46 -8.17 1.63 -6.57
C GLU A 46 -9.61 2.04 -6.32
N LEU A 47 -10.40 1.19 -5.67
CA LEU A 47 -11.79 1.49 -5.30
C LEU A 47 -11.90 2.61 -4.25
N MET A 48 -10.88 2.77 -3.40
CA MET A 48 -10.83 3.83 -2.38
C MET A 48 -10.38 5.19 -2.94
N ARG A 49 -9.98 5.24 -4.22
CA ARG A 49 -9.44 6.44 -4.85
C ARG A 49 -10.57 7.39 -5.28
N GLN A 50 -11.19 8.05 -4.31
CA GLN A 50 -12.10 9.17 -4.57
C GLN A 50 -11.32 10.45 -4.91
N PRO A 51 -11.93 11.45 -5.57
CA PRO A 51 -11.34 12.78 -5.70
C PRO A 51 -11.01 13.33 -4.31
N ARG A 52 -9.72 13.46 -4.02
CA ARG A 52 -9.26 14.10 -2.79
C ARG A 52 -9.24 15.60 -3.04
N THR A 53 -10.19 16.31 -2.47
CA THR A 53 -10.21 17.77 -2.44
C THR A 53 -9.45 18.24 -1.19
N GLU A 54 -9.08 19.52 -1.17
CA GLU A 54 -8.42 20.15 -0.01
C GLU A 54 -9.28 20.06 1.28
N ALA A 55 -10.60 19.87 1.15
CA ALA A 55 -11.52 19.72 2.27
C ALA A 55 -11.51 18.30 2.89
N ASN A 56 -10.87 17.32 2.25
CA ASN A 56 -10.79 15.95 2.77
C ASN A 56 -9.59 15.81 3.72
N GLU A 57 -9.75 16.31 4.94
CA GLU A 57 -8.72 16.22 5.97
C GLU A 57 -8.44 14.76 6.41
N PRO A 58 -7.18 14.43 6.78
CA PRO A 58 -6.88 13.13 7.38
C PRO A 58 -7.67 12.90 8.67
N ALA A 59 -8.19 11.70 8.87
CA ALA A 59 -9.00 11.36 10.04
C ALA A 59 -8.28 11.52 11.40
N ALA A 60 -6.95 11.64 11.41
CA ALA A 60 -6.13 11.79 12.62
C ALA A 60 -5.21 13.02 12.52
N THR A 61 -5.80 14.21 12.42
CA THR A 61 -5.06 15.48 12.47
C THR A 61 -4.54 15.72 13.89
N TYR A 62 -3.22 15.92 14.01
CA TYR A 62 -2.58 16.25 15.28
C TYR A 62 -3.08 17.61 15.82
N SER A 63 -3.34 17.69 17.12
CA SER A 63 -3.71 18.93 17.81
C SER A 63 -2.71 19.24 18.92
N ILE A 64 -2.11 20.43 18.89
CA ILE A 64 -1.20 20.89 19.95
C ILE A 64 -1.94 21.03 21.29
N LEU A 65 -3.24 21.33 21.25
CA LEU A 65 -4.07 21.55 22.45
C LEU A 65 -4.35 20.27 23.24
N SER A 66 -4.24 19.09 22.61
CA SER A 66 -4.42 17.81 23.31
C SER A 66 -3.17 17.36 24.06
N VAL A 67 -2.03 18.06 23.90
CA VAL A 67 -0.80 17.79 24.65
C VAL A 67 -0.80 18.61 25.94
N THR A 68 -1.62 18.23 26.90
CA THR A 68 -1.49 18.72 28.28
C THR A 68 -0.31 17.99 28.94
N ARG A 69 0.78 18.69 29.25
CA ARG A 69 1.74 18.21 30.25
C ARG A 69 1.03 18.20 31.60
N SER A 70 0.81 17.03 32.20
CA SER A 70 0.49 16.97 33.63
C SER A 70 1.66 17.57 34.40
N VAL A 71 1.39 18.65 35.13
CA VAL A 71 2.31 19.27 36.09
C VAL A 71 2.24 18.51 37.41
#